data_AF-A0A959M8U3-F1
#
_entry.id   AF-A0A959M8U3-F1
#
_cell.length_a   1.000
_cell.length_b   1.000
_cell.length_c   1.000
_cell.angle_alpha   90.00
_cell.angle_beta   90.00
_cell.angle_gamma   90.00
#
_symmetry.space_group_name_H-M   'P 1'
#
loop_
_entity.id
_entity.type
_entity.pdbx_description
1 polymer ?
#
loop_
_entity_poly.entity_id
_entity_poly.type
_entity_poly.pdbx_seq_one_letter_code
_entity_poly.pdbx_strand_id
1 'polypeptide(L)'
;MVLLFTAGLIFIVSCKQIDVFEKDTVIPNYSWKSDFKVTGSFTITDTLSAYSIYLVLRHTDAYKYNNIWLNIGLQPPGDSLIIQKVNLQLGDDINGWEGTGMNDIWELRKLLNGQPRRFKKPGTYNFSISQIMRDDPLEKIMSVGMRIEKKQ
;
A
#
# COMPACT_ATOMS: atom_id res chain seq x y z
N MET A 1 -37.67 43.58 -25.46
CA MET A 1 -36.36 43.03 -25.86
C MET A 1 -35.30 43.55 -24.90
N VAL A 2 -34.96 42.81 -23.85
CA VAL A 2 -33.60 42.74 -23.28
C VAL A 2 -33.49 41.35 -22.66
N LEU A 3 -32.86 40.42 -23.38
CA LEU A 3 -32.40 39.14 -22.84
C LEU A 3 -31.18 39.43 -21.95
N LEU A 4 -31.24 39.08 -20.66
CA LEU A 4 -30.05 39.03 -19.81
C LEU A 4 -29.56 37.58 -19.76
N PHE A 5 -28.42 37.37 -20.43
CA PHE A 5 -27.66 36.13 -20.51
C PHE A 5 -27.27 35.63 -19.11
N THR A 6 -27.80 34.47 -18.72
CA THR A 6 -27.28 33.67 -17.61
C THR A 6 -25.99 32.96 -18.06
N ALA A 7 -24.83 33.50 -17.69
CA ALA A 7 -23.54 32.84 -17.88
C ALA A 7 -23.38 31.73 -16.82
N GLY A 8 -23.80 30.51 -17.17
CA GLY A 8 -23.57 29.33 -16.35
C GLY A 8 -22.09 28.94 -16.34
N LEU A 9 -21.45 29.00 -15.17
CA LEU A 9 -20.16 28.35 -14.94
C LEU A 9 -20.35 26.83 -15.02
N ILE A 10 -19.94 26.23 -16.14
CA ILE A 10 -19.84 24.77 -16.28
C ILE A 10 -18.50 24.36 -15.67
N PHE A 11 -18.53 23.95 -14.40
CA PHE A 11 -17.43 23.18 -13.80
C PHE A 11 -17.48 21.76 -14.38
N ILE A 12 -16.64 21.49 -15.38
CA ILE A 12 -16.30 20.12 -15.79
C ILE A 12 -15.36 19.52 -14.74
N VAL A 13 -15.93 19.00 -13.66
CA VAL A 13 -15.22 18.12 -12.72
C VAL A 13 -15.14 16.74 -13.39
N SER A 14 -14.04 16.47 -14.09
CA SER A 14 -13.72 15.10 -14.49
C SER A 14 -13.27 14.32 -13.26
N CYS A 15 -14.20 13.64 -12.60
CA CYS A 15 -13.87 12.68 -11.55
C CYS A 15 -13.37 11.40 -12.24
N LYS A 16 -12.05 11.25 -12.38
CA LYS A 16 -11.45 9.98 -12.79
C LYS A 16 -11.76 8.95 -11.69
N GLN A 17 -12.61 7.96 -12.00
CA GLN A 17 -12.94 6.89 -11.07
C GLN A 17 -11.73 5.95 -10.90
N ILE A 18 -10.91 6.19 -9.88
CA ILE A 18 -9.77 5.33 -9.57
C ILE A 18 -10.31 4.04 -8.95
N ASP A 19 -10.08 2.91 -9.61
CA ASP A 19 -10.41 1.60 -9.08
C ASP A 19 -9.28 1.15 -8.15
N VAL A 20 -9.59 1.14 -6.85
CA VAL A 20 -8.64 0.95 -5.76
C VAL A 20 -9.16 -0.13 -4.82
N PHE A 21 -8.31 -1.08 -4.51
CA PHE A 21 -8.47 -1.97 -3.37
C PHE A 21 -7.40 -1.66 -2.33
N GLU A 22 -7.75 -1.57 -1.05
CA GLU A 22 -6.80 -1.39 0.04
C GLU A 22 -7.21 -2.23 1.24
N LYS A 23 -6.25 -2.93 1.83
CA LYS A 23 -6.47 -3.71 3.04
C LYS A 23 -5.29 -3.56 3.99
N ASP A 24 -5.56 -2.95 5.12
CA ASP A 24 -4.63 -2.82 6.23
C ASP A 24 -5.00 -3.72 7.41
N THR A 25 -3.97 -4.12 8.15
CA THR A 25 -4.07 -4.83 9.43
C THR A 25 -3.38 -4.00 10.50
N VAL A 26 -4.11 -3.74 11.59
CA VAL A 26 -3.56 -3.06 12.77
C VAL A 26 -2.60 -4.02 13.49
N ILE A 27 -1.44 -3.50 13.87
CA ILE A 27 -0.46 -4.23 14.67
C ILE A 27 -0.79 -4.04 16.16
N PRO A 28 -1.00 -5.13 16.93
CA PRO A 28 -1.30 -5.04 18.34
C PRO A 28 -0.21 -4.28 19.12
N ASN A 29 -0.61 -3.30 19.94
CA ASN A 29 0.27 -2.49 20.80
C ASN A 29 1.43 -1.79 20.07
N TYR A 30 1.34 -1.68 18.75
CA TYR A 30 2.41 -1.21 17.87
C TYR A 30 3.72 -2.02 17.98
N SER A 31 3.59 -3.30 18.30
CA SER A 31 4.70 -4.21 18.59
C SER A 31 4.61 -5.41 17.63
N TRP A 32 5.27 -5.30 16.48
CA TRP A 32 5.10 -6.26 15.38
C TRP A 32 6.03 -7.46 15.53
N LYS A 33 5.48 -8.56 16.05
CA LYS A 33 6.20 -9.83 16.11
C LYS A 33 6.46 -10.43 14.73
N SER A 34 7.61 -11.07 14.56
CA SER A 34 7.99 -11.71 13.28
C SER A 34 7.05 -12.86 12.86
N ASP A 35 6.45 -13.54 13.85
CA ASP A 35 5.48 -14.62 13.65
C ASP A 35 4.05 -14.12 13.37
N PHE A 36 3.76 -12.85 13.66
CA PHE A 36 2.48 -12.21 13.34
C PHE A 36 2.45 -11.79 11.87
N LYS A 37 1.92 -12.68 11.03
CA LYS A 37 1.75 -12.43 9.59
C LYS A 37 0.52 -11.57 9.33
N VAL A 38 0.73 -10.44 8.67
CA VAL A 38 -0.36 -9.64 8.09
C VAL A 38 -0.82 -10.33 6.82
N THR A 39 -2.11 -10.66 6.73
CA THR A 39 -2.67 -11.39 5.59
C THR A 39 -3.93 -10.72 5.06
N GLY A 40 -4.19 -10.88 3.77
CA GLY A 40 -5.42 -10.43 3.15
C GLY A 40 -5.57 -10.98 1.74
N SER A 41 -6.60 -10.51 1.05
CA SER A 41 -6.90 -10.96 -0.31
C SER A 41 -7.55 -9.86 -1.12
N PHE A 42 -7.32 -9.86 -2.43
CA PHE A 42 -7.99 -8.98 -3.39
C PHE A 42 -8.42 -9.75 -4.63
N THR A 43 -9.45 -9.27 -5.32
CA THR A 43 -9.99 -9.94 -6.52
C THR A 43 -9.68 -9.13 -7.76
N ILE A 44 -9.10 -9.80 -8.76
CA ILE A 44 -8.85 -9.22 -10.09
C ILE A 44 -9.88 -9.79 -11.06
N THR A 45 -10.69 -8.91 -11.66
CA THR A 45 -11.65 -9.28 -12.73
C THR A 45 -11.14 -8.91 -14.11
N ASP A 46 -10.29 -7.89 -14.23
CA ASP A 46 -9.71 -7.41 -15.48
C ASP A 46 -8.19 -7.70 -15.52
N THR A 47 -7.76 -8.54 -16.45
CA THR A 47 -6.34 -8.88 -16.67
C THR A 47 -5.69 -8.11 -17.83
N LEU A 48 -6.45 -7.29 -18.55
CA LEU A 48 -5.95 -6.46 -19.65
C LEU A 48 -5.38 -5.13 -19.15
N SER A 49 -5.86 -4.64 -18.01
CA SER A 49 -5.33 -3.45 -17.37
C SER A 49 -4.06 -3.71 -16.57
N ALA A 50 -3.21 -2.69 -16.47
CA ALA A 50 -2.03 -2.73 -15.61
C ALA A 50 -2.37 -2.23 -14.21
N TYR A 51 -1.73 -2.78 -13.19
CA TYR A 51 -1.97 -2.46 -11.79
C TYR A 51 -0.68 -2.09 -11.08
N SER A 52 -0.74 -1.07 -10.23
CA SER A 52 0.29 -0.76 -9.24
C SER A 52 -0.02 -1.52 -7.95
N ILE A 53 1.03 -2.06 -7.33
CA ILE A 53 0.93 -2.76 -6.05
C ILE A 53 1.78 -1.98 -5.05
N TYR A 54 1.15 -1.46 -4.00
CA TYR A 54 1.83 -0.72 -2.94
C TYR A 54 1.75 -1.49 -1.63
N LEU A 55 2.86 -1.46 -0.89
CA LEU A 55 2.80 -1.64 0.56
C LEU A 55 2.25 -0.35 1.17
N VAL A 56 1.26 -0.48 2.05
CA VAL A 56 0.83 0.60 2.93
C VAL A 56 1.37 0.31 4.32
N LEU A 57 2.08 1.26 4.92
CA LEU A 57 2.68 1.10 6.25
C LEU A 57 2.48 2.38 7.05
N ARG A 58 2.00 2.23 8.28
CA ARG A 58 1.95 3.31 9.27
C ARG A 58 2.87 3.01 10.43
N HIS A 59 3.67 4.00 10.81
CA HIS A 59 4.54 3.93 11.98
C HIS A 59 4.52 5.26 12.73
N THR A 60 4.96 5.25 13.98
CA THR A 60 5.19 6.51 14.70
C THR A 60 6.59 7.05 14.40
N ASP A 61 6.81 8.33 14.65
CA ASP A 61 8.11 9.00 14.55
C ASP A 61 9.20 8.37 15.45
N ALA A 62 8.79 7.70 16.54
CA ALA A 62 9.67 6.93 17.42
C ALA A 62 10.18 5.59 16.83
N TYR A 63 9.82 5.24 15.58
CA TYR A 63 10.42 4.11 14.87
C TYR A 63 11.93 4.34 14.66
N LYS A 64 12.75 3.32 14.96
CA LYS A 64 14.20 3.51 15.14
C LYS A 64 15.04 3.45 13.87
N TYR A 65 14.46 3.04 12.75
CA TYR A 65 15.21 2.69 11.55
C TYR A 65 14.74 3.51 10.35
N ASN A 66 15.67 3.86 9.47
CA ASN A 66 15.34 4.54 8.21
C ASN A 66 14.80 3.59 7.13
N ASN A 67 14.80 2.28 7.40
CA ASN A 67 14.34 1.25 6.48
C ASN A 67 13.62 0.10 7.22
N ILE A 68 12.99 -0.78 6.44
CA ILE A 68 12.36 -2.00 6.94
C ILE A 68 12.59 -3.16 5.97
N TRP A 69 12.93 -4.32 6.53
CA TRP A 69 13.06 -5.57 5.79
C TRP A 69 11.81 -6.43 5.99
N LEU A 70 11.21 -6.87 4.87
CA LEU A 70 9.97 -7.63 4.86
C LEU A 70 10.07 -8.85 3.95
N ASN A 71 9.33 -9.90 4.30
CA ASN A 71 8.91 -10.94 3.37
C ASN A 71 7.49 -10.63 2.91
N ILE A 72 7.31 -10.44 1.60
CA ILE A 72 6.03 -10.19 0.94
C ILE A 72 5.66 -11.43 0.11
N GLY A 73 4.59 -12.10 0.51
CA GLY A 73 4.01 -13.23 -0.19
C GLY A 73 2.82 -12.81 -1.06
N LEU A 74 2.75 -13.32 -2.29
CA LEU A 74 1.60 -13.22 -3.18
C LEU A 74 1.27 -14.59 -3.75
N GLN A 75 0.03 -15.03 -3.58
CA GLN A 75 -0.50 -16.29 -4.09
C GLN A 75 -1.57 -16.01 -5.14
N PRO A 76 -1.29 -16.29 -6.43
CA PRO A 76 -2.29 -16.22 -7.47
C PRO A 76 -3.38 -17.29 -7.34
N PRO A 77 -4.55 -17.09 -7.99
CA PRO A 77 -5.62 -18.08 -8.01
C PRO A 77 -5.13 -19.42 -8.57
N GLY A 78 -5.27 -20.47 -7.75
CA GLY A 78 -4.88 -21.84 -8.11
C GLY A 78 -3.37 -22.11 -8.16
N ASP A 79 -2.53 -21.16 -7.76
CA ASP A 79 -1.07 -21.30 -7.73
C ASP A 79 -0.52 -21.38 -6.29
N SER A 80 0.77 -21.70 -6.19
CA SER A 80 1.51 -21.66 -4.92
C SER A 80 1.88 -20.23 -4.52
N LEU A 81 2.07 -20.03 -3.21
CA LEU A 81 2.54 -18.76 -2.65
C LEU A 81 3.97 -18.46 -3.13
N ILE A 82 4.18 -17.26 -3.67
CA ILE A 82 5.50 -16.75 -4.05
C ILE A 82 5.91 -15.70 -3.03
N ILE A 83 7.08 -15.86 -2.40
CA ILE A 83 7.59 -14.93 -1.38
C ILE A 83 8.78 -14.18 -1.93
N GLN A 84 8.77 -12.86 -1.78
CA GLN A 84 9.88 -11.97 -2.10
C GLN A 84 10.36 -11.26 -0.82
N LYS A 85 11.68 -11.24 -0.63
CA LYS A 85 12.31 -10.39 0.37
C LYS A 85 12.50 -8.97 -0.19
N VAL A 86 12.09 -7.97 0.55
CA VAL A 86 12.26 -6.56 0.17
C VAL A 86 12.90 -5.77 1.31
N ASN A 87 13.71 -4.77 0.94
CA ASN A 87 14.18 -3.73 1.82
C ASN A 87 13.58 -2.41 1.34
N LEU A 88 12.82 -1.73 2.20
CA LEU A 88 12.13 -0.50 1.86
C LEU A 88 12.66 0.63 2.72
N GLN A 89 13.09 1.71 2.07
CA GLN A 89 13.38 2.97 2.74
C GLN A 89 12.07 3.58 3.25
N LEU A 90 12.09 4.05 4.50
CA LEU A 90 10.97 4.75 5.16
C LEU A 90 11.30 6.22 5.44
N GLY A 91 12.56 6.61 5.45
CA GLY A 91 13.01 7.99 5.67
C GLY A 91 14.51 8.09 5.56
N ASP A 92 15.08 9.27 5.67
CA ASP A 92 16.54 9.46 5.74
C ASP A 92 16.90 10.61 6.68
N ASP A 93 18.18 10.71 7.06
CA ASP A 93 18.64 11.68 8.06
C ASP A 93 18.61 13.14 7.56
N ILE A 94 18.44 13.37 6.25
CA ILE A 94 18.43 14.69 5.62
C ILE A 94 17.00 15.19 5.42
N ASN A 95 16.13 14.35 4.86
CA ASN A 95 14.76 14.67 4.45
C ASN A 95 13.71 14.24 5.47
N GLY A 96 14.11 13.44 6.46
CA GLY A 96 13.19 12.83 7.43
C GLY A 96 12.40 11.68 6.81
N TRP A 97 11.23 11.41 7.37
CA TRP A 97 10.35 10.32 6.93
C TRP A 97 9.75 10.57 5.54
N GLU A 98 9.70 9.51 4.73
CA GLU A 98 8.94 9.51 3.48
C GLU A 98 7.42 9.43 3.77
N GLY A 99 6.60 9.81 2.79
CA GLY A 99 5.14 9.67 2.87
C GLY A 99 4.45 10.92 3.41
N THR A 100 3.33 10.72 4.11
CA THR A 100 2.53 11.81 4.68
C THR A 100 2.48 11.67 6.19
N GLY A 101 2.90 12.73 6.89
CA GLY A 101 2.89 12.80 8.34
C GLY A 101 1.69 13.59 8.88
N MET A 102 1.15 13.14 10.00
CA MET A 102 0.22 13.90 10.84
C MET A 102 0.58 13.68 12.30
N ASN A 103 1.04 14.75 12.97
CA ASN A 103 1.62 14.68 14.31
C ASN A 103 2.81 13.70 14.35
N ASP A 104 2.77 12.73 15.26
CA ASP A 104 3.78 11.68 15.46
C ASP A 104 3.58 10.47 14.54
N ILE A 105 2.61 10.49 13.62
CA ILE A 105 2.26 9.34 12.77
C ILE A 105 2.65 9.60 11.32
N TRP A 106 3.26 8.61 10.69
CA TRP A 106 3.64 8.61 9.28
C TRP A 106 2.95 7.48 8.53
N GLU A 107 2.35 7.80 7.38
CA GLU A 107 1.81 6.83 6.42
C GLU A 107 2.63 6.83 5.13
N LEU A 108 3.06 5.64 4.72
CA LEU A 108 3.86 5.41 3.53
C LEU A 108 3.17 4.49 2.56
N ARG A 109 3.31 4.81 1.26
CA ARG A 109 2.90 3.95 0.14
C ARG A 109 4.12 3.63 -0.71
N LYS A 110 4.68 2.43 -0.56
CA LYS A 110 5.88 2.00 -1.30
C LYS A 110 5.49 1.10 -2.46
N LEU A 111 5.79 1.52 -3.69
CA LEU A 111 5.52 0.73 -4.90
C LEU A 111 6.40 -0.53 -4.93
N LEU A 112 5.78 -1.71 -4.96
CA LEU A 112 6.47 -2.99 -4.86
C LEU A 112 6.89 -3.57 -6.22
N ASN A 113 6.08 -3.35 -7.25
CA ASN A 113 6.30 -3.93 -8.59
C ASN A 113 7.16 -3.06 -9.51
N GLY A 114 7.65 -1.91 -9.01
CA GLY A 114 8.51 -0.92 -9.69
C GLY A 114 7.80 -0.11 -10.78
N GLN A 115 6.90 -0.75 -11.51
CA GLN A 115 6.05 -0.15 -12.52
C GLN A 115 4.73 -0.94 -12.61
N PRO A 116 3.63 -0.33 -13.06
CA PRO A 116 2.35 -1.02 -13.19
C PRO A 116 2.46 -2.25 -14.11
N ARG A 117 1.92 -3.40 -13.69
CA ARG A 117 1.96 -4.66 -14.44
C ARG A 117 0.59 -5.32 -14.50
N ARG A 118 0.36 -6.10 -15.56
CA ARG A 118 -0.87 -6.89 -15.72
C ARG A 118 -0.81 -8.14 -14.85
N PHE A 119 -1.94 -8.48 -14.23
CA PHE A 119 -2.13 -9.79 -13.64
C PHE A 119 -2.38 -10.84 -14.73
N LYS A 120 -1.87 -12.06 -14.54
CA LYS A 120 -1.97 -13.13 -15.55
C LYS A 120 -3.29 -13.92 -15.48
N LYS A 121 -3.93 -13.91 -14.31
CA LYS A 121 -5.15 -14.70 -14.04
C LYS A 121 -6.21 -13.82 -13.38
N PRO A 122 -7.49 -13.92 -13.76
CA PRO A 122 -8.57 -13.37 -12.97
C PRO A 122 -8.80 -14.25 -11.72
N GLY A 123 -9.38 -13.68 -10.68
CA GLY A 123 -9.73 -14.36 -9.44
C GLY A 123 -9.12 -13.71 -8.20
N THR A 124 -9.24 -14.41 -7.07
CA THR A 124 -8.76 -13.94 -5.76
C THR A 124 -7.28 -14.26 -5.55
N TYR A 125 -6.49 -13.22 -5.35
CA TYR A 125 -5.09 -13.29 -4.93
C TYR A 125 -5.01 -13.13 -3.42
N ASN A 126 -4.26 -14.00 -2.76
CA ASN A 126 -3.96 -13.87 -1.33
C ASN A 126 -2.58 -13.25 -1.15
N PHE A 127 -2.42 -12.36 -0.17
CA PHE A 127 -1.13 -11.81 0.19
C PHE A 127 -0.79 -12.08 1.65
N SER A 128 0.50 -12.09 1.94
CA SER A 128 1.04 -12.13 3.29
C SER A 128 2.23 -11.20 3.42
N ILE A 129 2.39 -10.56 4.57
CA ILE A 129 3.49 -9.65 4.88
C ILE A 129 3.99 -10.00 6.28
N SER A 130 5.31 -10.17 6.40
CA SER A 130 5.96 -10.40 7.70
C SER A 130 7.25 -9.59 7.76
N GLN A 131 7.54 -9.06 8.94
CA GLN A 131 8.81 -8.38 9.21
C GLN A 131 9.94 -9.40 9.41
N ILE A 132 11.13 -9.06 8.94
CA ILE A 132 12.36 -9.86 9.10
C ILE A 132 13.52 -8.99 9.61
N MET A 133 13.19 -7.98 10.42
CA MET A 133 14.15 -7.18 11.16
C MET A 133 14.78 -8.00 12.29
N ARG A 134 15.87 -7.49 12.87
CA ARG A 134 16.55 -8.14 14.00
C ARG A 134 15.77 -7.99 15.30
N ASP A 135 15.07 -6.87 15.47
CA ASP A 135 14.22 -6.62 16.62
C ASP A 135 12.91 -7.42 16.47
N ASP A 136 12.60 -8.22 17.48
CA ASP A 136 11.36 -9.00 17.55
C ASP A 136 10.82 -8.98 18.99
N PRO A 137 9.73 -8.24 19.27
CA PRO A 137 8.90 -7.51 18.31
C PRO A 137 9.55 -6.24 17.75
N LEU A 138 9.17 -5.89 16.52
CA LEU A 138 9.52 -4.62 15.89
C LEU A 138 8.55 -3.53 16.38
N GLU A 139 9.05 -2.66 17.25
CA GLU A 139 8.27 -1.61 17.90
C GLU A 139 7.89 -0.46 16.96
N LYS A 140 6.81 0.26 17.33
CA LYS A 140 6.31 1.49 16.70
C LYS A 140 5.73 1.35 15.30
N ILE A 141 5.45 0.13 14.85
CA ILE A 141 4.67 -0.11 13.63
C ILE A 141 3.19 -0.20 14.00
N MET A 142 2.36 0.67 13.43
CA MET A 142 0.93 0.77 13.77
C MET A 142 0.04 -0.11 12.91
N SER A 143 0.28 -0.10 11.60
CA SER A 143 -0.48 -0.93 10.65
C SER A 143 0.33 -1.20 9.40
N VAL A 144 0.04 -2.33 8.78
CA VAL A 144 0.65 -2.74 7.52
C VAL A 144 -0.41 -3.37 6.63
N GLY A 145 -0.29 -3.15 5.34
CA GLY A 145 -1.25 -3.65 4.37
C GLY A 145 -0.79 -3.53 2.94
N MET A 146 -1.74 -3.78 2.04
CA MET A 146 -1.50 -3.76 0.61
C MET A 146 -2.61 -2.97 -0.09
N ARG A 147 -2.19 -2.11 -1.01
CA ARG A 147 -3.06 -1.33 -1.89
C ARG A 147 -2.81 -1.71 -3.35
N ILE A 148 -3.87 -2.01 -4.08
CA ILE A 148 -3.87 -2.33 -5.50
C ILE A 148 -4.62 -1.23 -6.23
N GLU A 149 -3.96 -0.59 -7.18
CA GLU A 149 -4.56 0.47 -7.99
C GLU A 149 -4.56 0.08 -9.46
N LYS A 150 -5.72 0.14 -10.10
CA LYS A 150 -5.82 -0.01 -11.55
C LYS A 150 -5.28 1.24 -12.22
N LYS A 151 -4.30 1.09 -13.12
CA LYS A 151 -3.85 2.18 -13.97
C LYS A 151 -4.91 2.41 -15.05
N GLN A 152 -5.49 3.60 -15.06
CA GLN A 152 -6.36 4.08 -16.14
C GLN A 152 -5.58 4.37 -17.42
#